data_AF-A0A2T7BPG0-F1
#
_entry.id   AF-A0A2T7BPG0-F1
#
_cell.length_a   1.000
_cell.length_b   1.000
_cell.length_c   1.000
_cell.angle_alpha   90.00
_cell.angle_beta   90.00
_cell.angle_gamma   90.00
#
_symmetry.space_group_name_H-M   'P 1'
#
loop_
_entity.id
_entity.type
_entity.pdbx_description
1 polymer ?
#
loop_
_entity_poly.entity_id
_entity_poly.type
_entity_poly.pdbx_seq_one_letter_code
_entity_poly.pdbx_strand_id
1 'polypeptide(L)'
;MKHPLTMIGYWQSVYETDYPDPAWFTDANWDPNIRQRVIQHLQQGRRMPYTYMGQAFCRFHCDGPRAGRLGSMEFTDGRYVWPEGLVHYLEAHHLRLPADVVDHMLQGTEDCYEPLPHSYEIDYEWWKTQKGWNREASTYKGVDIGYVVITVTNQTYRALQEAALLHFLSKSGGIRGKLKAVETIMKGETVAIMGRFPYVQDFIAENTRIGLEIRFREIPYMQYQELETLGGDERSAWMQQQLERQA
;
A
#
# COMPACT_ATOMS: atom_id res chain seq x y z
N MET A 1 11.71 25.54 24.42
CA MET A 1 11.26 25.41 23.01
C MET A 1 10.62 24.04 22.89
N LYS A 2 9.39 23.92 22.39
CA LYS A 2 8.80 22.60 22.16
C LYS A 2 9.52 22.02 20.94
N HIS A 3 10.15 20.85 21.08
CA HIS A 3 10.71 20.14 19.94
C HIS A 3 9.55 19.59 19.08
N PRO A 4 9.69 19.58 17.74
CA PRO A 4 8.70 18.95 16.88
C PRO A 4 8.58 17.45 17.18
N LEU A 5 7.39 16.88 16.97
CA LEU A 5 7.18 15.44 17.05
C LEU A 5 7.85 14.77 15.84
N THR A 6 8.67 13.77 16.07
CA THR A 6 9.30 13.01 14.99
C THR A 6 8.34 11.94 14.50
N MET A 7 8.03 11.98 13.21
CA MET A 7 7.15 10.99 12.60
C MET A 7 7.89 9.66 12.40
N ILE A 8 7.23 8.53 12.68
CA ILE A 8 7.78 7.17 12.47
C ILE A 8 6.72 6.20 11.96
N GLY A 9 7.15 5.12 11.31
CA GLY A 9 6.25 4.04 10.89
C GLY A 9 5.42 4.32 9.64
N TYR A 10 5.79 5.33 8.84
CA TYR A 10 5.18 5.62 7.54
C TYR A 10 6.00 4.96 6.46
N TRP A 11 5.33 4.25 5.56
CA TRP A 11 5.99 3.32 4.69
C TRP A 11 5.91 3.77 3.25
N GLN A 12 6.94 3.42 2.49
CA GLN A 12 6.96 3.64 1.05
C GLN A 12 5.65 3.22 0.41
N SER A 13 5.15 4.07 -0.47
CA SER A 13 3.95 3.80 -1.24
C SER A 13 4.05 4.44 -2.61
N VAL A 14 3.05 4.13 -3.44
CA VAL A 14 2.92 4.68 -4.79
C VAL A 14 2.73 6.20 -4.78
N TYR A 15 2.24 6.74 -3.67
CA TYR A 15 2.03 8.18 -3.47
C TYR A 15 3.14 8.82 -2.66
N GLU A 16 3.89 8.01 -1.90
CA GLU A 16 4.89 8.45 -0.94
C GLU A 16 6.16 7.65 -1.17
N THR A 17 6.80 7.92 -2.31
CA THR A 17 7.97 7.18 -2.79
C THR A 17 9.21 7.38 -1.93
N ASP A 18 9.24 8.46 -1.15
CA ASP A 18 10.40 8.90 -0.39
C ASP A 18 10.47 8.29 1.02
N TYR A 19 9.39 7.64 1.48
CA TYR A 19 9.42 6.89 2.74
C TYR A 19 10.18 5.58 2.58
N PRO A 20 10.70 5.04 3.69
CA PRO A 20 11.45 3.80 3.62
C PRO A 20 10.53 2.58 3.45
N ASP A 21 11.08 1.51 2.87
CA ASP A 21 10.36 0.24 2.76
C ASP A 21 10.39 -0.49 4.12
N PRO A 22 9.25 -0.95 4.66
CA PRO A 22 9.21 -1.66 5.94
C PRO A 22 10.02 -2.97 5.93
N ALA A 23 10.25 -3.59 4.77
CA ALA A 23 11.12 -4.77 4.64
C ALA A 23 12.54 -4.48 5.11
N TRP A 24 13.02 -3.24 4.96
CA TRP A 24 14.36 -2.85 5.41
C TRP A 24 14.57 -2.98 6.91
N PHE A 25 13.48 -2.96 7.67
CA PHE A 25 13.47 -3.01 9.13
C PHE A 25 13.09 -4.37 9.69
N THR A 26 13.03 -5.42 8.85
CA THR A 26 12.73 -6.79 9.31
C THR A 26 13.93 -7.40 10.01
N ASP A 27 13.76 -7.84 11.27
CA ASP A 27 14.81 -8.49 12.06
C ASP A 27 14.22 -9.70 12.78
N ALA A 28 14.37 -10.89 12.16
CA ALA A 28 13.93 -12.15 12.76
C ALA A 28 14.67 -12.49 14.06
N ASN A 29 15.84 -11.89 14.31
CA ASN A 29 16.64 -12.11 15.50
C ASN A 29 16.41 -11.02 16.57
N TRP A 30 15.43 -10.13 16.38
CA TRP A 30 15.12 -9.11 17.38
C TRP A 30 14.63 -9.77 18.68
N ASP A 31 15.27 -9.40 19.80
CA ASP A 31 14.95 -9.93 21.12
C ASP A 31 13.44 -9.83 21.41
N PRO A 32 12.74 -10.98 21.63
CA PRO A 32 11.29 -10.98 21.82
C PRO A 32 10.82 -10.17 23.04
N ASN A 33 11.61 -10.09 24.10
CA ASN A 33 11.27 -9.33 25.31
C ASN A 33 11.37 -7.82 25.04
N ILE A 34 12.42 -7.40 24.36
CA ILE A 34 12.57 -5.99 23.94
C ILE A 34 11.43 -5.61 23.01
N ARG A 35 11.16 -6.44 22.00
CA ARG A 35 10.05 -6.25 21.06
C ARG A 35 8.72 -6.08 21.77
N GLN A 36 8.41 -6.97 22.71
CA GLN A 36 7.15 -6.93 23.43
C GLN A 36 6.98 -5.63 24.24
N ARG A 37 8.07 -5.12 24.85
CA ARG A 37 8.05 -3.85 25.58
C ARG A 37 7.82 -2.66 24.64
N VAL A 38 8.46 -2.66 23.48
CA VAL A 38 8.23 -1.62 22.45
C VAL A 38 6.78 -1.65 21.94
N ILE A 39 6.22 -2.82 21.68
CA ILE A 39 4.81 -2.98 21.31
C ILE A 39 3.89 -2.42 22.40
N GLN A 40 4.14 -2.75 23.66
CA GLN A 40 3.36 -2.23 24.79
C GLN A 40 3.42 -0.71 24.88
N HIS A 41 4.59 -0.10 24.67
CA HIS A 41 4.74 1.35 24.62
C HIS A 41 3.89 1.98 23.50
N LEU A 42 3.97 1.43 22.29
CA LEU A 42 3.19 1.92 21.14
C LEU A 42 1.68 1.81 21.39
N GLN A 43 1.22 0.72 22.00
CA GLN A 43 -0.19 0.49 22.35
C GLN A 43 -0.69 1.43 23.46
N GLN A 44 0.20 1.92 24.31
CA GLN A 44 -0.10 2.88 25.38
C GLN A 44 -0.01 4.34 24.94
N GLY A 45 0.35 4.60 23.68
CA GLY A 45 0.42 5.95 23.12
C GLY A 45 -0.89 6.72 23.27
N ARG A 46 -0.79 8.05 23.33
CA ARG A 46 -1.94 8.96 23.35
C ARG A 46 -2.41 9.19 21.93
N ARG A 47 -3.71 9.08 21.69
CA ARG A 47 -4.30 9.35 20.38
C ARG A 47 -4.18 10.84 20.02
N MET A 48 -3.77 11.14 18.80
CA MET A 48 -3.78 12.50 18.24
C MET A 48 -5.22 13.01 18.04
N PRO A 49 -5.48 14.33 18.13
CA PRO A 49 -6.84 14.88 18.04
C PRO A 49 -7.45 14.85 16.63
N TYR A 50 -6.75 14.28 15.64
CA TYR A 50 -7.19 14.18 14.26
C TYR A 50 -7.17 12.72 13.78
N THR A 51 -7.84 12.48 12.65
CA THR A 51 -7.88 11.18 11.97
C THR A 51 -7.83 11.41 10.47
N TYR A 52 -7.17 10.52 9.74
CA TYR A 52 -7.12 10.63 8.28
C TYR A 52 -8.37 10.05 7.63
N MET A 53 -8.78 10.66 6.53
CA MET A 53 -9.85 10.15 5.67
C MET A 53 -9.26 9.10 4.72
N GLY A 54 -9.07 7.89 5.23
CA GLY A 54 -8.51 6.79 4.43
C GLY A 54 -8.28 5.54 5.27
N GLN A 55 -8.12 4.41 4.59
CA GLN A 55 -7.75 3.15 5.22
C GLN A 55 -6.31 2.80 4.84
N ALA A 56 -5.46 2.56 5.83
CA ALA A 56 -4.12 2.02 5.61
C ALA A 56 -4.17 0.49 5.45
N PHE A 57 -3.25 -0.05 4.65
CA PHE A 57 -3.10 -1.49 4.39
C PHE A 57 -1.65 -1.93 4.65
N CYS A 58 -1.47 -3.19 5.02
CA CYS A 58 -0.14 -3.75 5.26
C CYS A 58 0.66 -3.91 3.96
N ARG A 59 1.89 -3.36 3.90
CA ARG A 59 2.78 -3.47 2.74
C ARG A 59 3.28 -4.90 2.49
N PHE A 60 3.22 -5.79 3.48
CA PHE A 60 3.51 -7.22 3.30
C PHE A 60 2.31 -8.03 2.78
N HIS A 61 1.17 -7.39 2.52
CA HIS A 61 -0.03 -8.03 1.94
C HIS A 61 -0.61 -9.18 2.78
N CYS A 62 -0.63 -9.06 4.11
CA CYS A 62 -1.04 -10.13 5.04
C CYS A 62 -2.35 -10.83 4.69
N ASP A 63 -3.39 -10.12 4.26
CA ASP A 63 -4.73 -10.70 4.12
C ASP A 63 -5.50 -10.23 2.87
N GLY A 64 -4.79 -9.87 1.80
CA GLY A 64 -5.38 -9.49 0.51
C GLY A 64 -6.27 -8.22 0.58
N PRO A 65 -7.11 -7.95 -0.46
CA PRO A 65 -7.86 -6.69 -0.61
C PRO A 65 -8.99 -6.46 0.42
N ARG A 66 -9.24 -7.38 1.35
CA ARG A 66 -10.40 -7.36 2.26
C ARG A 66 -10.06 -7.44 3.75
N ALA A 67 -8.85 -7.78 4.13
CA ALA A 67 -8.44 -7.90 5.52
C ALA A 67 -7.06 -7.26 5.74
N GLY A 68 -6.79 -6.82 6.97
CA GLY A 68 -5.63 -5.99 7.29
C GLY A 68 -5.92 -4.49 7.23
N ARG A 69 -7.00 -4.04 7.88
CA ARG A 69 -7.20 -2.62 8.15
C ARG A 69 -6.22 -2.20 9.23
N LEU A 70 -5.24 -1.38 8.86
CA LEU A 70 -4.25 -0.84 9.80
C LEU A 70 -4.76 0.40 10.57
N GLY A 71 -6.06 0.64 10.53
CA GLY A 71 -6.68 1.80 11.16
C GLY A 71 -6.48 3.10 10.38
N SER A 72 -6.86 4.20 11.02
CA SER A 72 -6.75 5.57 10.48
C SER A 72 -6.40 6.61 11.55
N MET A 73 -6.04 6.13 12.74
CA MET A 73 -5.63 6.95 13.87
C MET A 73 -4.10 7.08 13.93
N GLU A 74 -3.65 8.14 14.58
CA GLU A 74 -2.25 8.35 14.96
C GLU A 74 -2.13 8.45 16.47
N PHE A 75 -0.98 8.04 16.96
CA PHE A 75 -0.63 8.01 18.38
C PHE A 75 0.70 8.72 18.61
N THR A 76 0.88 9.24 19.81
CA THR A 76 2.10 9.92 20.23
C THR A 76 2.42 9.63 21.69
N ASP A 77 3.70 9.73 22.04
CA ASP A 77 4.19 9.80 23.41
C ASP A 77 4.77 11.19 23.76
N GLY A 78 4.57 12.19 22.90
CA GLY A 78 5.13 13.53 23.04
C GLY A 78 6.52 13.72 22.45
N ARG A 79 7.17 12.65 21.97
CA ARG A 79 8.41 12.73 21.19
C ARG A 79 8.21 12.22 19.77
N TYR A 80 7.57 11.06 19.64
CA TYR A 80 7.29 10.45 18.34
C TYR A 80 5.80 10.50 18.03
N VAL A 81 5.46 10.49 16.74
CA VAL A 81 4.09 10.27 16.25
C VAL A 81 4.10 9.11 15.26
N TRP A 82 3.14 8.19 15.40
CA TRP A 82 3.07 6.97 14.59
C TRP A 82 1.64 6.58 14.23
N PRO A 83 1.45 5.85 13.11
CA PRO A 83 0.15 5.34 12.75
C PRO A 83 -0.23 4.14 13.61
N GLU A 84 -1.53 3.97 13.85
CA GLU A 84 -2.13 2.80 14.51
C GLU A 84 -1.56 1.47 13.98
N GLY A 85 -1.37 1.39 12.66
CA GLY A 85 -0.84 0.24 11.97
C GLY A 85 0.59 -0.17 12.32
N LEU A 86 1.39 0.69 12.96
CA LEU A 86 2.80 0.38 13.24
C LEU A 86 2.96 -0.88 14.09
N VAL A 87 2.09 -1.07 15.09
CA VAL A 87 2.08 -2.24 15.98
C VAL A 87 1.99 -3.55 15.19
N HIS A 88 1.14 -3.59 14.16
CA HIS A 88 0.98 -4.77 13.31
C HIS A 88 2.30 -5.17 12.64
N TYR A 89 3.13 -4.21 12.22
CA TYR A 89 4.42 -4.53 11.60
C TYR A 89 5.42 -5.15 12.58
N LEU A 90 5.44 -4.69 13.83
CA LEU A 90 6.31 -5.25 14.86
C LEU A 90 5.86 -6.69 15.22
N GLU A 91 4.56 -6.89 15.35
CA GLU A 91 3.95 -8.17 15.72
C GLU A 91 4.05 -9.22 14.60
N ALA A 92 3.56 -8.88 13.41
CA ALA A 92 3.40 -9.83 12.30
C ALA A 92 4.65 -9.96 11.42
N HIS A 93 5.48 -8.91 11.34
CA HIS A 93 6.61 -8.86 10.40
C HIS A 93 7.98 -8.76 11.06
N HIS A 94 8.05 -8.89 12.40
CA HIS A 94 9.30 -8.79 13.14
C HIS A 94 10.06 -7.49 12.80
N LEU A 95 9.30 -6.41 12.58
CA LEU A 95 9.90 -5.12 12.27
C LEU A 95 10.55 -4.57 13.53
N ARG A 96 11.81 -4.15 13.47
CA ARG A 96 12.49 -3.46 14.56
C ARG A 96 12.69 -2.00 14.16
N LEU A 97 12.44 -1.08 15.09
CA LEU A 97 12.59 0.35 14.84
C LEU A 97 14.07 0.76 14.96
N PRO A 98 14.46 1.95 14.43
CA PRO A 98 15.78 2.52 14.69
C PRO A 98 16.14 2.52 16.18
N ALA A 99 17.43 2.34 16.48
CA ALA A 99 17.90 2.11 17.84
C ALA A 99 17.53 3.25 18.80
N ASP A 100 17.59 4.50 18.34
CA ASP A 100 17.22 5.69 19.12
C ASP A 100 15.74 5.70 19.51
N VAL A 101 14.86 5.23 18.63
CA VAL A 101 13.44 5.06 18.90
C VAL A 101 13.21 3.95 19.92
N VAL A 102 13.87 2.80 19.74
CA VAL A 102 13.77 1.66 20.67
C VAL A 102 14.26 2.05 22.06
N ASP A 103 15.43 2.69 22.15
CA ASP A 103 16.01 3.10 23.43
C ASP A 103 15.11 4.09 24.17
N HIS A 104 14.50 5.05 23.47
CA HIS A 104 13.52 5.97 24.04
C HIS A 104 12.30 5.23 24.60
N MET A 105 11.71 4.31 23.82
CA MET A 105 10.54 3.54 24.26
C MET A 105 10.86 2.61 25.44
N LEU A 106 12.09 2.13 25.56
CA LEU A 106 12.52 1.29 26.68
C LEU A 106 12.82 2.08 27.97
N GLN A 107 13.21 3.35 27.86
CA GLN A 107 13.38 4.25 29.00
C GLN A 107 12.04 4.62 29.65
N GLY A 108 10.95 4.53 28.87
CA GLY A 108 9.59 4.85 29.32
C GLY A 108 9.33 6.35 29.32
N THR A 109 8.05 6.72 29.32
CA THR A 109 7.62 8.12 29.36
C THR A 109 7.37 8.53 30.82
N GLU A 110 8.28 9.31 31.42
CA GLU A 110 8.01 9.94 32.72
C GLU A 110 7.07 11.15 32.60
N ASP A 111 6.98 11.77 31.42
CA ASP A 111 6.22 13.00 31.22
C ASP A 111 4.91 12.78 30.46
N CYS A 112 3.82 13.12 31.16
CA CYS A 112 2.48 13.23 30.63
C CYS A 112 2.38 14.34 29.57
N TYR A 113 2.80 14.09 28.33
CA TYR A 113 2.59 15.04 27.23
C TYR A 113 1.10 15.22 26.96
N GLU A 114 0.51 16.32 27.42
CA GLU A 114 -0.86 16.71 27.06
C GLU A 114 -0.86 17.40 25.69
N PRO A 115 -1.51 16.80 24.67
CA PRO A 115 -1.58 17.40 23.36
C PRO A 115 -2.42 18.68 23.40
N LEU A 116 -1.80 19.86 23.22
CA LEU A 116 -2.55 21.11 23.07
C LEU A 116 -3.21 21.14 21.68
N PRO A 117 -4.50 21.48 21.57
CA PRO A 117 -5.30 21.13 20.39
C PRO A 117 -4.88 21.75 19.05
N HIS A 118 -3.95 22.70 18.96
CA HIS A 118 -3.75 23.50 17.73
C HIS A 118 -2.29 23.86 17.34
N SER A 119 -1.26 23.18 17.83
CA SER A 119 0.13 23.51 17.42
C SER A 119 1.12 22.34 17.49
N TYR A 120 0.85 21.26 16.75
CA TYR A 120 1.85 20.22 16.53
C TYR A 120 2.73 20.60 15.34
N GLU A 121 4.02 20.73 15.59
CA GLU A 121 5.02 20.70 14.54
C GLU A 121 5.47 19.25 14.40
N ILE A 122 5.34 18.67 13.20
CA ILE A 122 5.73 17.29 12.91
C ILE A 122 6.93 17.33 11.97
N ASP A 123 8.01 16.66 12.36
CA ASP A 123 9.16 16.42 11.51
C ASP A 123 8.92 15.15 10.69
N TYR A 124 8.69 15.36 9.39
CA TYR A 124 8.51 14.30 8.39
C TYR A 124 9.82 13.82 7.77
N GLU A 125 10.88 14.63 7.86
CA GLU A 125 12.10 14.42 7.10
C GLU A 125 12.99 13.34 7.74
N TRP A 126 13.06 13.31 9.06
CA TRP A 126 13.88 12.32 9.77
C TRP A 126 13.56 10.89 9.33
N TRP A 127 12.28 10.54 9.19
CA TRP A 127 11.87 9.18 8.82
C TRP A 127 12.27 8.79 7.40
N LYS A 128 12.18 9.72 6.44
CA LYS A 128 12.53 9.49 5.03
C LYS A 128 14.01 9.14 4.86
N THR A 129 14.85 9.62 5.78
CA THR A 129 16.30 9.32 5.77
C THR A 129 16.65 7.94 6.31
N GLN A 130 15.73 7.26 7.00
CA GLN A 130 15.99 5.94 7.59
C GLN A 130 16.10 4.86 6.52
N LYS A 131 17.02 3.90 6.69
CA LYS A 131 17.30 2.85 5.68
C LYS A 131 17.28 1.41 6.22
N GLY A 132 16.94 1.19 7.49
CA GLY A 132 16.96 -0.13 8.12
C GLY A 132 18.32 -0.85 7.97
N TRP A 133 18.33 -2.19 8.11
CA TRP A 133 19.52 -3.05 7.92
C TRP A 133 19.35 -4.06 6.78
N ASN A 134 18.14 -4.32 6.32
CA ASN A 134 17.85 -5.25 5.23
C ASN A 134 17.55 -4.52 3.91
N ARG A 135 18.53 -3.76 3.41
CA ARG A 135 18.35 -2.83 2.27
C ARG A 135 18.06 -3.50 0.92
N GLU A 136 18.31 -4.80 0.82
CA GLU A 136 18.01 -5.59 -0.38
C GLU A 136 16.57 -6.11 -0.38
N ALA A 137 15.92 -6.18 0.77
CA ALA A 137 14.53 -6.58 0.86
C ALA A 137 13.60 -5.44 0.44
N SER A 138 12.45 -5.80 -0.13
CA SER A 138 11.44 -4.85 -0.57
C SER A 138 10.06 -5.46 -0.34
N THR A 139 9.20 -4.76 0.41
CA THR A 139 7.76 -5.00 0.37
C THR A 139 7.13 -4.37 -0.86
N TYR A 140 7.76 -3.32 -1.37
CA TYR A 140 7.38 -2.68 -2.61
C TYR A 140 7.77 -3.58 -3.78
N LYS A 141 6.83 -4.38 -4.26
CA LYS A 141 6.98 -5.23 -5.45
C LYS A 141 6.77 -4.46 -6.76
N GLY A 142 7.05 -3.16 -6.75
CA GLY A 142 6.52 -2.25 -7.75
C GLY A 142 5.07 -1.90 -7.45
N VAL A 143 4.56 -0.87 -8.13
CA VAL A 143 3.12 -0.72 -8.16
C VAL A 143 2.61 -1.72 -9.17
N ASP A 144 1.43 -2.29 -8.93
CA ASP A 144 0.65 -2.86 -10.02
C ASP A 144 0.16 -1.74 -11.01
N ILE A 145 0.99 -0.72 -11.26
CA ILE A 145 0.79 0.30 -12.28
C ILE A 145 1.26 -0.26 -13.59
N GLY A 146 0.36 -0.21 -14.55
CA GLY A 146 0.58 -0.92 -15.78
C GLY A 146 -0.69 -1.02 -16.55
N TYR A 147 -0.74 -2.07 -17.35
CA TYR A 147 -1.97 -2.49 -17.98
C TYR A 147 -2.20 -3.97 -17.77
N VAL A 148 -3.48 -4.31 -17.62
CA VAL A 148 -3.97 -5.68 -17.65
C VAL A 148 -4.56 -5.95 -19.02
N VAL A 149 -4.25 -7.11 -19.58
CA VAL A 149 -4.93 -7.66 -20.75
C VAL A 149 -5.81 -8.79 -20.25
N ILE A 150 -7.11 -8.70 -20.54
CA ILE A 150 -8.11 -9.64 -20.01
C ILE A 150 -8.96 -10.18 -21.17
N THR A 151 -9.16 -11.50 -21.15
CA THR A 151 -10.03 -12.22 -22.09
C THR A 151 -10.80 -13.32 -21.34
N VAL A 152 -12.06 -13.55 -21.73
CA VAL A 152 -12.83 -14.70 -21.24
C VAL A 152 -12.58 -15.91 -22.15
N THR A 153 -12.01 -16.97 -21.60
CA THR A 153 -11.71 -18.22 -22.34
C THR A 153 -12.84 -19.23 -22.28
N ASN A 154 -13.74 -19.11 -21.30
CA ASN A 154 -14.91 -19.95 -21.14
C ASN A 154 -16.05 -19.16 -20.49
N GLN A 155 -17.31 -19.36 -20.89
CA GLN A 155 -18.47 -18.66 -20.35
C GLN A 155 -19.25 -19.42 -19.26
N THR A 156 -18.79 -20.61 -18.83
CA THR A 156 -19.47 -21.40 -17.77
C THR A 156 -19.73 -20.59 -16.49
N TYR A 157 -18.82 -19.68 -16.11
CA TYR A 157 -18.88 -18.92 -14.85
C TYR A 157 -19.25 -17.44 -15.06
N ARG A 158 -20.06 -17.12 -16.08
CA ARG A 158 -20.35 -15.75 -16.53
C ARG A 158 -20.64 -14.75 -15.39
N ALA A 159 -21.55 -15.09 -14.48
CA ALA A 159 -21.93 -14.20 -13.37
C ALA A 159 -20.78 -13.96 -12.38
N LEU A 160 -19.97 -14.99 -12.12
CA LEU A 160 -18.82 -14.89 -11.21
C LEU A 160 -17.68 -14.08 -11.85
N GLN A 161 -17.45 -14.27 -13.15
CA GLN A 161 -16.48 -13.49 -13.93
C GLN A 161 -16.83 -12.01 -13.92
N GLU A 162 -18.08 -11.67 -14.21
CA GLU A 162 -18.57 -10.29 -14.22
C GLU A 162 -18.41 -9.63 -12.85
N ALA A 163 -18.83 -10.31 -11.78
CA ALA A 163 -18.68 -9.82 -10.42
C ALA A 163 -17.20 -9.63 -10.03
N ALA A 164 -16.33 -10.57 -10.41
CA ALA A 164 -14.90 -10.49 -10.15
C ALA A 164 -14.26 -9.30 -10.88
N LEU A 165 -14.57 -9.12 -12.17
CA LEU A 165 -14.07 -8.00 -12.97
C LEU A 165 -14.55 -6.65 -12.44
N LEU A 166 -15.84 -6.52 -12.11
CA LEU A 166 -16.40 -5.30 -11.51
C LEU A 166 -15.69 -4.98 -10.19
N HIS A 167 -15.51 -5.98 -9.33
CA HIS A 167 -14.80 -5.81 -8.07
C HIS A 167 -13.37 -5.33 -8.29
N PHE A 168 -12.60 -6.05 -9.10
CA PHE A 168 -11.20 -5.76 -9.40
C PHE A 168 -11.02 -4.37 -10.04
N LEU A 169 -11.80 -4.06 -11.07
CA LEU A 169 -11.69 -2.80 -11.79
C LEU A 169 -12.19 -1.60 -10.98
N SER A 170 -13.13 -1.79 -10.04
CA SER A 170 -13.53 -0.73 -9.10
C SER A 170 -12.39 -0.29 -8.18
N LYS A 171 -11.42 -1.17 -7.92
CA LYS A 171 -10.24 -0.88 -7.10
C LYS A 171 -9.09 -0.29 -7.88
N SER A 172 -9.14 -0.33 -9.22
CA SER A 172 -7.95 -0.05 -10.03
C SER A 172 -7.67 1.41 -10.37
N GLY A 173 -8.17 2.37 -9.58
CA GLY A 173 -8.03 3.82 -9.78
C GLY A 173 -8.80 4.39 -11.00
N GLY A 174 -9.69 5.36 -10.78
CA GLY A 174 -10.55 5.93 -11.84
C GLY A 174 -11.71 5.01 -12.27
N ILE A 175 -12.90 5.56 -12.56
CA ILE A 175 -14.09 4.78 -12.95
C ILE A 175 -14.34 4.79 -14.47
N ARG A 176 -13.83 5.81 -15.17
CA ARG A 176 -14.17 6.06 -16.58
C ARG A 176 -13.78 4.90 -17.48
N GLY A 177 -14.75 4.41 -18.26
CA GLY A 177 -14.55 3.37 -19.27
C GLY A 177 -14.48 1.93 -18.75
N LYS A 178 -14.45 1.71 -17.44
CA LYS A 178 -14.27 0.36 -16.87
C LYS A 178 -15.51 -0.52 -16.98
N LEU A 179 -16.71 0.04 -16.83
CA LEU A 179 -17.96 -0.69 -17.09
C LEU A 179 -18.02 -1.18 -18.54
N LYS A 180 -17.71 -0.29 -19.49
CA LYS A 180 -17.62 -0.64 -20.91
C LYS A 180 -16.57 -1.72 -21.15
N ALA A 181 -15.43 -1.66 -20.47
CA ALA A 181 -14.41 -2.69 -20.57
C ALA A 181 -14.92 -4.07 -20.08
N VAL A 182 -15.64 -4.12 -18.95
CA VAL A 182 -16.29 -5.36 -18.49
C VAL A 182 -17.26 -5.88 -19.53
N GLU A 183 -18.16 -5.04 -20.04
CA GLU A 183 -19.12 -5.43 -21.08
C GLU A 183 -18.43 -6.01 -22.31
N THR A 184 -17.35 -5.39 -22.77
CA THR A 184 -16.54 -5.85 -23.91
C THR A 184 -15.86 -7.19 -23.61
N ILE A 185 -15.24 -7.36 -22.44
CA ILE A 185 -14.63 -8.62 -22.00
C ILE A 185 -15.69 -9.74 -21.96
N MET A 186 -16.88 -9.46 -21.43
CA MET A 186 -17.98 -10.42 -21.32
C MET A 186 -18.64 -10.77 -22.67
N LYS A 187 -18.29 -10.06 -23.76
CA LYS A 187 -18.61 -10.43 -25.14
C LYS A 187 -17.56 -11.38 -25.75
N GLY A 188 -16.49 -11.70 -25.04
CA GLY A 188 -15.39 -12.54 -25.50
C GLY A 188 -14.26 -11.78 -26.20
N GLU A 189 -14.30 -10.44 -26.17
CA GLU A 189 -13.24 -9.60 -26.72
C GLU A 189 -12.07 -9.49 -25.74
N THR A 190 -10.86 -9.38 -26.29
CA THR A 190 -9.66 -9.12 -25.49
C THR A 190 -9.55 -7.61 -25.25
N VAL A 191 -9.43 -7.20 -23.99
CA VAL A 191 -9.34 -5.78 -23.63
C VAL A 191 -8.09 -5.51 -22.82
N ALA A 192 -7.36 -4.47 -23.20
CA ALA A 192 -6.30 -3.91 -22.39
C ALA A 192 -6.79 -2.70 -21.60
N ILE A 193 -6.53 -2.70 -20.30
CA ILE A 193 -6.97 -1.66 -19.36
C ILE A 193 -5.73 -1.14 -18.64
N MET A 194 -5.45 0.14 -18.77
CA MET A 194 -4.41 0.81 -17.99
C MET A 194 -4.96 1.23 -16.63
N GLY A 195 -4.15 1.16 -15.60
CA GLY A 195 -4.55 1.57 -14.26
C GLY A 195 -3.52 1.22 -13.21
N ARG A 196 -3.96 1.35 -11.96
CA ARG A 196 -3.20 0.93 -10.77
C ARG A 196 -3.96 -0.24 -10.20
N PHE A 197 -3.45 -1.47 -10.27
CA PHE A 197 -4.22 -2.68 -10.00
C PHE A 197 -3.78 -3.34 -8.71
N PRO A 198 -4.05 -2.75 -7.53
CA PRO A 198 -3.58 -3.34 -6.29
C PRO A 198 -4.05 -4.81 -6.22
N TYR A 199 -3.11 -5.71 -5.97
CA TYR A 199 -3.35 -7.16 -5.88
C TYR A 199 -3.62 -7.83 -7.24
N VAL A 200 -3.04 -7.33 -8.35
CA VAL A 200 -3.26 -7.92 -9.68
C VAL A 200 -2.83 -9.38 -9.74
N GLN A 201 -1.77 -9.75 -9.02
CA GLN A 201 -1.26 -11.11 -8.99
C GLN A 201 -2.24 -12.07 -8.29
N ASP A 202 -2.82 -11.64 -7.16
CA ASP A 202 -3.84 -12.42 -6.47
C ASP A 202 -5.09 -12.56 -7.34
N PHE A 203 -5.50 -11.46 -8.01
CA PHE A 203 -6.61 -11.48 -8.95
C PHE A 203 -6.39 -12.47 -10.10
N ILE A 204 -5.20 -12.49 -10.70
CA ILE A 204 -4.82 -13.46 -11.74
C ILE A 204 -4.96 -14.88 -11.21
N ALA A 205 -4.33 -15.18 -10.07
CA ALA A 205 -4.28 -16.52 -9.49
C ALA A 205 -5.69 -17.05 -9.14
N GLU A 206 -6.54 -16.22 -8.55
CA GLU A 206 -7.87 -16.62 -8.11
C GLU A 206 -8.87 -16.80 -9.24
N ASN A 207 -8.66 -16.12 -10.38
CA ASN A 207 -9.68 -16.01 -11.42
C ASN A 207 -9.34 -16.74 -12.72
N THR A 208 -8.13 -17.28 -12.85
CA THR A 208 -7.80 -18.17 -13.98
C THR A 208 -8.67 -19.43 -13.98
N ARG A 209 -8.97 -19.97 -12.79
CA ARG A 209 -9.85 -21.15 -12.62
C ARG A 209 -11.30 -20.94 -13.07
N ILE A 210 -11.76 -19.69 -13.13
CA ILE A 210 -13.12 -19.36 -13.57
C ILE A 210 -13.16 -18.98 -15.06
N GLY A 211 -12.09 -19.19 -15.82
CA GLY A 211 -12.05 -18.93 -17.27
C GLY A 211 -11.72 -17.50 -17.66
N LEU A 212 -11.04 -16.74 -16.79
CA LEU A 212 -10.43 -15.46 -17.14
C LEU A 212 -8.95 -15.67 -17.47
N GLU A 213 -8.53 -15.37 -18.70
CA GLU A 213 -7.12 -15.21 -19.02
C GLU A 213 -6.73 -13.76 -18.75
N ILE A 214 -5.77 -13.56 -17.84
CA ILE A 214 -5.36 -12.23 -17.38
C ILE A 214 -3.83 -12.16 -17.45
N ARG A 215 -3.32 -11.11 -18.10
CA ARG A 215 -1.88 -10.81 -18.16
C ARG A 215 -1.64 -9.41 -17.65
N PHE A 216 -0.67 -9.24 -16.75
CA PHE A 216 -0.26 -7.94 -16.24
C PHE A 216 1.12 -7.53 -16.80
N ARG A 217 1.25 -6.24 -17.11
CA ARG A 217 2.50 -5.61 -17.52
C ARG A 217 2.70 -4.33 -16.74
N GLU A 218 3.74 -4.33 -15.92
CA GLU A 218 4.15 -3.16 -15.18
C GLU A 218 4.72 -2.10 -16.14
N ILE A 219 4.46 -0.83 -15.83
CA ILE A 219 5.09 0.31 -16.49
C ILE A 219 5.65 1.26 -15.42
N PRO A 220 6.77 1.96 -15.69
CA PRO A 220 7.30 2.95 -14.77
C PRO A 220 6.28 4.04 -14.42
N TYR A 221 6.29 4.51 -13.17
CA TYR A 221 5.34 5.53 -12.69
C TYR A 221 5.34 6.81 -13.54
N MET A 222 6.53 7.27 -13.95
CA MET A 222 6.66 8.44 -14.84
C MET A 222 5.92 8.24 -16.16
N GLN A 223 6.09 7.07 -16.78
CA GLN A 223 5.39 6.72 -18.02
C GLN A 223 3.87 6.62 -17.80
N TYR A 224 3.42 6.10 -16.66
CA TYR A 224 2.00 6.08 -16.31
C TYR A 224 1.42 7.50 -16.16
N GLN A 225 2.15 8.42 -15.53
CA GLN A 225 1.73 9.82 -15.42
C GLN A 225 1.62 10.48 -16.79
N GLU A 226 2.60 10.27 -17.68
CA GLU A 226 2.56 10.76 -19.06
C GLU A 226 1.29 10.25 -19.77
N LEU A 227 1.02 8.94 -19.71
CA LEU A 227 -0.16 8.32 -20.32
C LEU A 227 -1.49 8.78 -19.70
N GLU A 228 -1.52 9.13 -18.41
CA GLU A 228 -2.71 9.74 -17.77
C GLU A 228 -2.99 11.15 -18.27
N THR A 229 -1.96 11.89 -18.71
CA THR A 229 -2.12 13.24 -19.27
C THR A 229 -2.52 13.27 -20.73
N LEU A 230 -2.37 12.16 -21.47
CA LEU A 230 -2.76 12.06 -22.88
C LEU A 230 -4.28 12.13 -23.08
N GLY A 231 -4.67 12.55 -24.30
CA GLY A 231 -6.06 12.48 -24.74
C GLY A 231 -6.58 11.03 -24.78
N GLY A 232 -7.90 10.87 -24.68
CA GLY A 232 -8.54 9.54 -24.67
C GLY A 232 -8.19 8.68 -25.89
N ASP A 233 -8.06 9.30 -27.06
CA ASP A 233 -7.76 8.61 -28.32
C ASP A 233 -6.28 8.17 -28.40
N GLU A 234 -5.35 9.05 -28.01
CA GLU A 234 -3.91 8.75 -27.98
C GLU A 234 -3.58 7.64 -27.00
N ARG A 235 -4.18 7.69 -25.81
CA ARG A 235 -4.04 6.62 -24.82
C ARG A 235 -4.61 5.29 -25.35
N SER A 236 -5.76 5.33 -26.02
CA SER A 236 -6.36 4.13 -26.60
C SER A 236 -5.50 3.55 -27.73
N ALA A 237 -4.90 4.39 -28.57
CA ALA A 237 -3.97 3.98 -29.61
C ALA A 237 -2.70 3.33 -29.02
N TRP A 238 -2.15 3.90 -27.95
CA TRP A 238 -1.02 3.31 -27.24
C TRP A 238 -1.37 1.92 -26.68
N MET A 239 -2.54 1.78 -26.06
CA MET A 239 -3.03 0.50 -25.54
C MET A 239 -3.21 -0.54 -26.64
N GLN A 240 -3.76 -0.14 -27.80
CA GLN A 240 -3.95 -1.02 -28.95
C GLN A 240 -2.61 -1.52 -29.50
N GLN A 241 -1.62 -0.64 -29.59
CA GLN A 241 -0.27 -1.03 -29.97
C GLN A 241 0.35 -2.03 -28.98
N GLN A 242 0.06 -1.92 -27.68
CA GLN A 242 0.53 -2.91 -26.70
C GLN A 242 -0.16 -4.27 -26.85
N LEU A 243 -1.45 -4.30 -27.21
CA LEU A 243 -2.18 -5.53 -27.51
C LEU A 243 -1.59 -6.25 -28.72
N GLU A 244 -1.32 -5.52 -29.81
CA GLU A 244 -0.78 -6.08 -31.05
C GLU A 244 0.62 -6.68 -30.88
N ARG A 245 1.45 -6.11 -30.00
CA ARG A 245 2.75 -6.68 -29.66
C ARG A 245 2.67 -8.02 -28.91
N GLN A 246 1.48 -8.43 -28.47
CA GLN A 246 1.25 -9.64 -27.67
C GLN A 246 0.47 -10.74 -28.41
N ALA A 247 -0.03 -10.45 -29.61
CA ALA A 247 -0.68 -11.42 -30.51
C ALA A 247 0.38 -12.16 -31.35
#